data_AF-A0A7S4UAJ7-F1
#
_entry.id   AF-A0A7S4UAJ7-F1
#
_cell.length_a   1.000
_cell.length_b   1.000
_cell.length_c   1.000
_cell.angle_alpha   90.00
_cell.angle_beta   90.00
_cell.angle_gamma   90.00
#
_symmetry.space_group_name_H-M   'P 1'
#
loop_
_entity.id
_entity.type
_entity.pdbx_description
1 polymer ?
#
loop_
_entity_poly.entity_id
_entity_poly.type
_entity_poly.pdbx_seq_one_letter_code
_entity_poly.pdbx_strand_id
1 'polypeptide(L)'
;MDSEAKLLSQVKQKLSVYPHHELSPTLYPNNFRSSVCIILRTTANNNNNQRQVEVLFLKRTKRKGDPWSGDVCFPGGHHEEDETEQETCERECYEEIGLNVKNTKKFEYLGRLTDIFVLWTPYIISTFVYLMKEGEENHTEIKLQEGEIAEYRWVPLNHFVNLDANPLNSPLMTRTETLRSRHVPAEKMMFPGVLLPSEKENESEDDEFLVWGLTLSILDKFLYVTNINLTLNCLPIWLHRSNL
;
A
#
# COMPACT_ATOMS: atom_id res chain seq x y z
N MET A 1 27.39 1.84 10.32
CA MET A 1 26.24 1.05 9.84
C MET A 1 25.63 1.84 8.71
N ASP A 2 25.42 1.17 7.57
CA ASP A 2 24.71 1.72 6.41
C ASP A 2 23.34 2.27 6.85
N SER A 3 22.94 3.45 6.36
CA SER A 3 21.69 4.12 6.76
C SER A 3 20.47 3.22 6.59
N GLU A 4 20.53 2.34 5.61
CA GLU A 4 19.45 1.49 5.15
C GLU A 4 19.41 0.18 5.92
N ALA A 5 20.56 -0.36 6.34
CA ALA A 5 20.61 -1.41 7.34
C ALA A 5 20.00 -0.94 8.68
N LYS A 6 20.26 0.33 9.06
CA LYS A 6 19.65 0.94 10.24
C LYS A 6 18.12 1.09 10.06
N LEU A 7 17.67 1.55 8.90
CA LEU A 7 16.25 1.68 8.57
C LEU A 7 15.54 0.32 8.66
N LEU A 8 16.07 -0.72 8.02
CA LEU A 8 15.49 -2.05 8.06
C LEU A 8 15.46 -2.62 9.48
N SER A 9 16.54 -2.47 10.24
CA SER A 9 16.57 -2.87 11.65
C SER A 9 15.51 -2.15 12.49
N GLN A 10 15.28 -0.85 12.23
CA GLN A 10 14.23 -0.07 12.87
C GLN A 10 12.85 -0.62 12.51
N VAL A 11 12.57 -0.87 11.22
CA VAL A 11 11.29 -1.44 10.76
C VAL A 11 11.01 -2.78 11.45
N LYS A 12 11.98 -3.70 11.44
CA LYS A 12 11.87 -5.01 12.10
C LYS A 12 11.60 -4.88 13.59
N GLN A 13 12.38 -4.05 14.28
CA GLN A 13 12.24 -3.85 15.72
C GLN A 13 10.88 -3.25 16.09
N LYS A 14 10.41 -2.26 15.32
CA LYS A 14 9.16 -1.58 15.59
C LYS A 14 7.95 -2.49 15.38
N LEU A 15 7.92 -3.24 14.28
CA LEU A 15 6.82 -4.17 13.99
C LEU A 15 6.78 -5.36 14.96
N SER A 16 7.93 -5.89 15.38
CA SER A 16 7.97 -7.06 16.27
C SER A 16 7.41 -6.80 17.67
N VAL A 17 7.37 -5.54 18.10
CA VAL A 17 6.84 -5.12 19.41
C VAL A 17 5.62 -4.22 19.30
N TYR A 18 5.09 -4.00 18.09
CA TYR A 18 3.97 -3.10 17.88
C TYR A 18 2.69 -3.70 18.49
N PRO A 19 2.04 -3.02 19.45
CA PRO A 19 0.77 -3.48 19.99
C PRO A 19 -0.31 -3.21 18.95
N HIS A 20 -0.68 -4.23 18.18
CA HIS A 20 -1.78 -4.14 17.22
C HIS A 20 -3.11 -4.48 17.87
N HIS A 21 -4.19 -3.87 17.37
CA HIS A 21 -5.56 -4.19 17.77
C HIS A 21 -6.30 -4.90 16.63
N GLU A 22 -6.84 -6.07 16.95
CA GLU A 22 -7.63 -6.89 16.02
C GLU A 22 -9.12 -6.64 16.28
N LEU A 23 -9.87 -6.33 15.24
CA LEU A 23 -11.31 -6.19 15.36
C LEU A 23 -11.90 -7.60 15.29
N SER A 24 -12.39 -8.13 16.42
CA SER A 24 -12.89 -9.51 16.47
C SER A 24 -14.15 -9.71 15.60
N PRO A 25 -14.24 -10.83 14.84
CA PRO A 25 -15.47 -11.20 14.14
C PRO A 25 -16.70 -11.29 15.05
N THR A 26 -16.53 -11.62 16.33
CA THR A 26 -17.65 -11.70 17.29
C THR A 26 -18.24 -10.34 17.63
N LEU A 27 -17.40 -9.28 17.68
CA LEU A 27 -17.83 -7.91 17.93
C LEU A 27 -18.31 -7.20 16.67
N TYR A 28 -17.80 -7.62 15.50
CA TYR A 28 -18.11 -7.04 14.19
C TYR A 28 -18.61 -8.12 13.22
N PRO A 29 -19.74 -8.80 13.51
CA PRO A 29 -20.18 -9.99 12.76
C PRO A 29 -20.76 -9.68 11.37
N ASN A 30 -21.14 -8.42 11.12
CA ASN A 30 -21.77 -8.00 9.86
C ASN A 30 -20.78 -7.29 8.91
N ASN A 31 -19.49 -7.29 9.26
CA ASN A 31 -18.46 -6.60 8.49
C ASN A 31 -17.79 -7.57 7.51
N PHE A 32 -17.59 -7.10 6.28
CA PHE A 32 -16.76 -7.82 5.32
C PHE A 32 -15.29 -7.65 5.70
N ARG A 33 -14.49 -8.69 5.48
CA ARG A 33 -13.06 -8.68 5.78
C ARG A 33 -12.25 -8.81 4.51
N SER A 34 -11.14 -8.10 4.50
CA SER A 34 -10.10 -8.24 3.48
C SER A 34 -8.75 -8.13 4.15
N SER A 35 -7.75 -8.76 3.54
CA SER A 35 -6.38 -8.73 4.04
C SER A 35 -5.42 -8.24 2.97
N VAL A 36 -4.38 -7.55 3.41
CA VAL A 36 -3.43 -6.86 2.55
C VAL A 36 -1.99 -7.19 2.96
N CYS A 37 -1.12 -7.36 1.95
CA CYS A 37 0.29 -7.69 2.11
C CYS A 37 1.20 -6.49 1.82
N ILE A 38 1.95 -6.01 2.81
CA ILE A 38 3.09 -5.13 2.56
C ILE A 38 4.33 -6.00 2.39
N ILE A 39 4.95 -5.93 1.22
CA ILE A 39 6.17 -6.67 0.91
C ILE A 39 7.33 -5.68 0.80
N LEU A 40 8.35 -5.92 1.60
CA LEU A 40 9.60 -5.19 1.60
C LEU A 40 10.69 -6.02 0.94
N ARG A 41 11.65 -5.36 0.29
CA ARG A 41 12.92 -5.96 -0.11
C ARG A 41 14.08 -5.00 0.11
N THR A 42 15.30 -5.52 0.07
CA THR A 42 16.51 -4.70 0.00
C THR A 42 17.18 -4.93 -1.33
N THR A 43 17.47 -3.87 -2.08
CA THR A 43 18.21 -3.95 -3.34
C THR A 43 19.45 -3.06 -3.30
N ALA A 44 20.43 -3.35 -4.16
CA ALA A 44 21.53 -2.43 -4.41
C ALA A 44 21.02 -1.24 -5.25
N ASN A 45 21.37 -0.03 -4.84
CA ASN A 45 21.14 1.18 -5.61
C ASN A 45 22.20 1.27 -6.71
N ASN A 46 21.76 1.22 -7.96
CA ASN A 46 22.62 1.24 -9.15
C ASN A 46 23.49 2.50 -9.25
N ASN A 47 23.14 3.59 -8.56
CA ASN A 47 23.80 4.88 -8.72
C ASN A 47 24.99 5.10 -7.76
N ASN A 48 25.06 4.39 -6.63
CA ASN A 48 26.02 4.73 -5.58
C ASN A 48 26.48 3.56 -4.67
N ASN A 49 26.22 2.30 -5.05
CA ASN A 49 26.53 1.12 -4.23
C ASN A 49 25.93 1.13 -2.81
N GLN A 50 24.97 2.01 -2.51
CA GLN A 50 24.20 1.96 -1.27
C GLN A 50 23.04 0.99 -1.43
N ARG A 51 22.58 0.37 -0.35
CA ARG A 51 21.34 -0.43 -0.42
C ARG A 51 20.14 0.48 -0.21
N GLN A 52 18.98 0.06 -0.69
CA GLN A 52 17.71 0.73 -0.39
C GLN A 52 16.65 -0.29 0.01
N VAL A 53 15.79 0.11 0.96
CA VAL A 53 14.61 -0.67 1.34
C VAL A 53 13.46 -0.20 0.46
N GLU A 54 12.87 -1.12 -0.28
CA GLU A 54 11.76 -0.86 -1.19
C GLU A 54 10.50 -1.55 -0.73
N VAL A 55 9.35 -0.98 -1.08
CA VAL A 55 8.01 -1.55 -0.87
C VAL A 55 7.36 -1.81 -2.24
N LEU A 56 6.66 -2.93 -2.36
CA LEU A 56 5.94 -3.31 -3.58
C LEU A 56 4.54 -2.68 -3.62
N PHE A 57 4.21 -2.05 -4.74
CA PHE A 57 2.87 -1.60 -5.09
C PHE A 57 2.42 -2.27 -6.38
N LEU A 58 1.11 -2.51 -6.50
CA LEU A 58 0.45 -3.04 -7.68
C LEU A 58 -0.46 -1.98 -8.28
N LYS A 59 -0.71 -2.05 -9.58
CA LYS A 59 -1.75 -1.29 -10.27
C LYS A 59 -2.76 -2.26 -10.86
N ARG A 60 -4.02 -2.11 -10.44
CA ARG A 60 -5.13 -2.95 -10.87
C ARG A 60 -5.41 -2.79 -12.36
N THR A 61 -5.76 -3.87 -13.04
CA THR A 61 -6.20 -3.83 -14.44
C THR A 61 -7.49 -3.01 -14.59
N LYS A 62 -7.52 -2.10 -15.58
CA LYS A 62 -8.73 -1.31 -15.87
C LYS A 62 -9.83 -2.23 -16.41
N ARG A 63 -10.97 -2.28 -15.72
CA ARG A 63 -12.15 -3.10 -16.06
C ARG A 63 -13.38 -2.22 -16.12
N LYS A 64 -14.15 -2.33 -17.21
CA LYS A 64 -15.36 -1.54 -17.40
C LYS A 64 -16.38 -1.87 -16.30
N GLY A 65 -16.74 -0.86 -15.49
CA GLY A 65 -17.72 -1.01 -14.41
C GLY A 65 -17.13 -1.35 -13.04
N ASP A 66 -15.81 -1.53 -12.93
CA ASP A 66 -15.11 -1.60 -11.64
C ASP A 66 -14.73 -0.18 -11.21
N PRO A 67 -15.28 0.34 -10.08
CA PRO A 67 -14.98 1.70 -9.62
C PRO A 67 -13.54 1.88 -9.12
N TRP A 68 -12.82 0.80 -8.83
CA TRP A 68 -11.43 0.81 -8.35
C TRP A 68 -10.43 0.39 -9.43
N SER A 69 -10.86 0.40 -10.69
CA SER A 69 -10.04 -0.07 -11.80
C SER A 69 -8.91 0.92 -12.09
N GLY A 70 -7.68 0.43 -12.20
CA GLY A 70 -6.49 1.28 -12.38
C GLY A 70 -5.92 1.87 -11.08
N ASP A 71 -6.52 1.61 -9.92
CA ASP A 71 -6.00 2.10 -8.64
C ASP A 71 -4.72 1.36 -8.22
N VAL A 72 -3.84 2.11 -7.53
CA VAL A 72 -2.66 1.55 -6.90
C VAL A 72 -3.02 0.93 -5.56
N CYS A 73 -2.63 -0.31 -5.36
CA CYS A 73 -2.89 -1.08 -4.15
C CYS A 73 -1.66 -1.87 -3.70
N PHE A 74 -1.76 -2.42 -2.51
CA PHE A 74 -0.94 -3.56 -2.10
C PHE A 74 -1.63 -4.86 -2.55
N PRO A 75 -0.91 -5.98 -2.66
CA PRO A 75 -1.54 -7.28 -2.86
C PRO A 75 -2.57 -7.57 -1.77
N GLY A 76 -3.72 -8.13 -2.12
CA GLY A 76 -4.77 -8.44 -1.15
C GLY A 76 -6.18 -8.52 -1.72
N GLY A 77 -7.08 -9.11 -0.93
CA GLY A 77 -8.43 -9.39 -1.37
C GLY A 77 -9.35 -9.80 -0.24
N HIS A 78 -10.51 -10.34 -0.60
CA HIS A 78 -11.57 -10.70 0.35
C HIS A 78 -11.22 -11.97 1.12
N HIS A 79 -11.63 -11.98 2.38
CA HIS A 79 -11.57 -13.16 3.24
C HIS A 79 -12.55 -14.24 2.76
N GLU A 80 -12.08 -15.47 2.62
CA GLU A 80 -12.87 -16.66 2.29
C GLU A 80 -13.23 -17.48 3.53
N GLU A 81 -14.17 -18.43 3.38
CA GLU A 81 -14.51 -19.35 4.47
C GLU A 81 -13.29 -20.22 4.84
N ASP A 82 -13.12 -20.51 6.14
CA ASP A 82 -12.09 -21.41 6.68
C ASP A 82 -10.62 -20.97 6.54
N GLU A 83 -10.34 -19.67 6.33
CA GLU A 83 -8.98 -19.11 6.45
C GLU A 83 -8.85 -18.08 7.59
N THR A 84 -7.64 -17.89 8.10
CA THR A 84 -7.30 -16.75 8.95
C THR A 84 -7.06 -15.50 8.10
N GLU A 85 -7.12 -14.31 8.69
CA GLU A 85 -6.81 -13.07 7.95
C GLU A 85 -5.38 -13.08 7.37
N GLN A 86 -4.42 -13.75 8.03
CA GLN A 86 -3.07 -13.90 7.51
C GLN A 86 -3.05 -14.84 6.30
N GLU A 87 -3.78 -15.95 6.35
CA GLU A 87 -3.86 -16.88 5.23
C GLU A 87 -4.50 -16.24 3.99
N THR A 88 -5.53 -15.39 4.16
CA THR A 88 -6.08 -14.55 3.08
C THR A 88 -5.00 -13.70 2.44
N CYS A 89 -4.22 -12.96 3.24
CA CYS A 89 -3.14 -12.12 2.75
C CYS A 89 -2.12 -12.91 1.93
N GLU A 90 -1.76 -14.11 2.41
CA GLU A 90 -0.75 -14.96 1.80
C GLU A 90 -1.27 -15.65 0.52
N ARG A 91 -2.56 -16.02 0.47
CA ARG A 91 -3.24 -16.55 -0.72
C ARG A 91 -3.33 -15.50 -1.81
N GLU A 92 -3.88 -14.33 -1.51
CA GLU A 92 -4.07 -13.23 -2.45
C GLU A 92 -2.74 -12.76 -3.04
N CYS A 93 -1.70 -12.63 -2.20
CA CYS A 93 -0.35 -12.32 -2.66
C CYS A 93 0.21 -13.37 -3.64
N TYR A 94 -0.10 -14.64 -3.44
CA TYR A 94 0.30 -15.69 -4.37
C TYR A 94 -0.52 -15.68 -5.65
N GLU A 95 -1.83 -15.44 -5.58
CA GLU A 95 -2.75 -15.41 -6.73
C GLU A 95 -2.45 -14.23 -7.65
N GLU A 96 -2.34 -13.01 -7.10
CA GLU A 96 -2.18 -11.79 -7.87
C GLU A 96 -0.79 -11.64 -8.50
N ILE A 97 0.26 -12.07 -7.79
CA ILE A 97 1.66 -11.79 -8.18
C ILE A 97 2.63 -12.98 -8.07
N GLY A 98 2.15 -14.18 -7.74
CA GLY A 98 2.97 -15.40 -7.68
C GLY A 98 3.96 -15.48 -6.51
N LEU A 99 3.89 -14.55 -5.55
CA LEU A 99 4.83 -14.50 -4.42
C LEU A 99 4.32 -15.34 -3.25
N ASN A 100 4.93 -16.50 -3.02
CA ASN A 100 4.65 -17.32 -1.85
C ASN A 100 5.40 -16.78 -0.61
N VAL A 101 4.80 -15.80 0.05
CA VAL A 101 5.33 -15.17 1.28
C VAL A 101 5.34 -16.10 2.50
N LYS A 102 4.61 -17.23 2.48
CA LYS A 102 4.71 -18.30 3.49
C LYS A 102 6.06 -19.04 3.43
N ASN A 103 6.81 -18.93 2.32
CA ASN A 103 8.10 -19.59 2.19
C ASN A 103 9.16 -18.92 3.08
N THR A 104 9.33 -19.45 4.29
CA THR A 104 10.25 -18.93 5.31
C THR A 104 11.73 -19.00 4.94
N LYS A 105 12.10 -19.71 3.86
CA LYS A 105 13.47 -19.63 3.31
C LYS A 105 13.68 -18.29 2.59
N LYS A 106 12.65 -17.80 1.90
CA LYS A 106 12.71 -16.60 1.06
C LYS A 106 12.20 -15.34 1.74
N PHE A 107 11.24 -15.49 2.65
CA PHE A 107 10.56 -14.37 3.29
C PHE A 107 10.66 -14.48 4.81
N GLU A 108 10.60 -13.32 5.47
CA GLU A 108 10.53 -13.16 6.91
C GLU A 108 9.26 -12.37 7.24
N TYR A 109 8.39 -12.96 8.06
CA TYR A 109 7.23 -12.24 8.58
C TYR A 109 7.69 -11.23 9.64
N LEU A 110 7.35 -9.95 9.45
CA LEU A 110 7.78 -8.86 10.33
C LEU A 110 6.73 -8.48 11.38
N GLY A 111 5.46 -8.78 11.13
CA GLY A 111 4.35 -8.44 12.01
C GLY A 111 3.11 -7.99 11.25
N ARG A 112 2.08 -7.58 12.00
CA ARG A 112 0.83 -7.02 11.45
C ARG A 112 0.55 -5.64 12.02
N LEU A 113 -0.24 -4.87 11.28
CA LEU A 113 -0.76 -3.59 11.75
C LEU A 113 -2.09 -3.79 12.48
N THR A 114 -2.52 -2.75 13.21
CA THR A 114 -3.88 -2.67 13.76
C THR A 114 -4.88 -2.71 12.60
N ASP A 115 -6.00 -3.39 12.77
CA ASP A 115 -7.04 -3.43 11.74
C ASP A 115 -7.60 -2.02 11.45
N ILE A 116 -8.03 -1.82 10.21
CA ILE A 116 -8.65 -0.56 9.78
C ILE A 116 -10.13 -0.81 9.53
N PHE A 117 -10.99 -0.12 10.28
CA PHE A 117 -12.40 0.01 9.94
C PHE A 117 -12.54 1.08 8.87
N VAL A 118 -12.96 0.71 7.66
CA VAL A 118 -13.05 1.64 6.54
C VAL A 118 -14.33 2.45 6.67
N LEU A 119 -14.18 3.73 7.07
CA LEU A 119 -15.29 4.65 7.28
C LEU A 119 -16.28 4.62 6.11
N TRP A 120 -17.57 4.67 6.43
CA TRP A 120 -18.70 4.67 5.48
C TRP A 120 -18.88 3.38 4.67
N THR A 121 -18.11 2.35 4.97
CA THR A 121 -18.24 1.03 4.35
C THR A 121 -18.33 -0.06 5.44
N PRO A 122 -18.83 -1.26 5.11
CA PRO A 122 -18.80 -2.39 6.04
C PRO A 122 -17.45 -3.12 6.08
N TYR A 123 -16.37 -2.58 5.49
CA TYR A 123 -15.09 -3.29 5.38
C TYR A 123 -14.19 -3.09 6.61
N ILE A 124 -13.57 -4.19 7.03
CA ILE A 124 -12.44 -4.25 7.96
C ILE A 124 -11.23 -4.79 7.20
N ILE A 125 -10.10 -4.10 7.30
CA ILE A 125 -8.86 -4.47 6.61
C ILE A 125 -7.80 -4.87 7.62
N SER A 126 -7.25 -6.06 7.45
CA SER A 126 -6.06 -6.53 8.16
C SER A 126 -4.82 -6.39 7.27
N THR A 127 -3.68 -6.03 7.85
CA THR A 127 -2.45 -5.78 7.07
C THR A 127 -1.27 -6.51 7.69
N PHE A 128 -0.56 -7.28 6.86
CA PHE A 128 0.58 -8.09 7.26
C PHE A 128 1.82 -7.64 6.50
N VAL A 129 2.98 -7.67 7.16
CA VAL A 129 4.24 -7.17 6.62
C VAL A 129 5.24 -8.31 6.49
N TYR A 130 5.80 -8.48 5.29
CA TYR A 130 6.82 -9.46 4.99
C TYR A 130 8.06 -8.78 4.40
N LEU A 131 9.22 -9.35 4.68
CA LEU A 131 10.49 -8.98 4.07
C LEU A 131 10.99 -10.12 3.20
N MET A 132 11.22 -9.85 1.93
CA MET A 132 12.04 -10.69 1.06
C MET A 132 13.48 -10.65 1.57
N LYS A 133 14.03 -11.82 1.88
CA LYS A 133 15.40 -11.95 2.39
C LYS A 133 16.41 -11.58 1.32
N GLU A 134 17.54 -11.05 1.78
CA GLU A 134 18.62 -10.63 0.91
C GLU A 134 19.12 -11.75 0.01
N GLY A 135 19.31 -11.45 -1.27
CA GLY A 135 19.74 -12.37 -2.32
C GLY A 135 18.59 -13.05 -3.06
N GLU A 136 17.39 -13.09 -2.47
CA GLU A 136 16.23 -13.74 -3.07
C GLU A 136 15.57 -12.90 -4.16
N GLU A 137 15.90 -11.61 -4.27
CA GLU A 137 15.42 -10.72 -5.34
C GLU A 137 15.85 -11.20 -6.74
N ASN A 138 16.99 -11.89 -6.84
CA ASN A 138 17.49 -12.47 -8.10
C ASN A 138 16.89 -13.85 -8.39
N HIS A 139 16.16 -14.42 -7.43
CA HIS A 139 15.63 -15.79 -7.49
C HIS A 139 14.11 -15.84 -7.35
N THR A 140 13.46 -14.69 -7.36
CA THR A 140 12.03 -14.54 -7.14
C THR A 140 11.44 -13.65 -8.22
N GLU A 141 10.70 -14.29 -9.12
CA GLU A 141 10.00 -13.64 -10.22
C GLU A 141 8.58 -13.26 -9.78
N ILE A 142 8.15 -12.04 -10.09
CA ILE A 142 6.75 -11.62 -9.96
C ILE A 142 6.00 -12.11 -11.19
N LYS A 143 4.91 -12.86 -10.96
CA LYS A 143 4.04 -13.41 -12.01
C LYS A 143 2.67 -12.80 -11.88
N LEU A 144 2.40 -11.78 -12.69
CA LEU A 144 1.13 -11.07 -12.64
C LEU A 144 -0.02 -11.96 -13.11
N GLN A 145 -1.11 -11.95 -12.35
CA GLN A 145 -2.41 -12.34 -12.86
C GLN A 145 -2.97 -11.18 -13.69
N GLU A 146 -2.62 -11.13 -14.99
CA GLU A 146 -2.91 -9.99 -15.90
C GLU A 146 -4.39 -9.56 -15.92
N GLY A 147 -5.31 -10.49 -15.62
CA GLY A 147 -6.72 -10.17 -15.49
C GLY A 147 -6.99 -9.15 -14.37
N GLU A 148 -6.25 -9.19 -13.28
CA GLU A 148 -6.46 -8.42 -12.05
C GLU A 148 -5.42 -7.33 -11.86
N ILE A 149 -4.16 -7.63 -12.17
CA ILE A 149 -3.03 -6.72 -12.01
C ILE A 149 -2.40 -6.42 -13.36
N ALA A 150 -2.30 -5.14 -13.70
CA ALA A 150 -1.70 -4.68 -14.95
C ALA A 150 -0.20 -4.46 -14.82
N GLU A 151 0.25 -3.95 -13.67
CA GLU A 151 1.64 -3.54 -13.47
C GLU A 151 1.99 -3.59 -11.97
N TYR A 152 3.29 -3.70 -11.65
CA TYR A 152 3.81 -3.57 -10.29
C TYR A 152 5.02 -2.63 -10.26
N ARG A 153 5.28 -2.00 -9.11
CA ARG A 153 6.46 -1.15 -8.89
C ARG A 153 7.05 -1.36 -7.52
N TRP A 154 8.38 -1.45 -7.48
CA TRP A 154 9.14 -1.36 -6.24
C TRP A 154 9.52 0.10 -6.01
N VAL A 155 9.15 0.64 -4.85
CA VAL A 155 9.41 2.04 -4.52
C VAL A 155 10.27 2.13 -3.27
N PRO A 156 11.41 2.84 -3.33
CA PRO A 156 12.23 3.11 -2.16
C PRO A 156 11.43 3.79 -1.03
N LEU A 157 11.55 3.30 0.21
CA LEU A 157 10.83 3.89 1.36
C LEU A 157 11.20 5.36 1.61
N ASN A 158 12.41 5.77 1.21
CA ASN A 158 12.85 7.16 1.31
C ASN A 158 12.07 8.10 0.36
N HIS A 159 11.40 7.58 -0.67
CA HIS A 159 10.49 8.35 -1.53
C HIS A 159 9.37 9.01 -0.72
N PHE A 160 8.95 8.39 0.38
CA PHE A 160 7.84 8.86 1.21
C PHE A 160 8.27 9.81 2.33
N VAL A 161 9.55 10.17 2.40
CA VAL A 161 10.10 11.05 3.44
C VAL A 161 10.26 12.46 2.89
N ASN A 162 9.82 13.47 3.65
CA ASN A 162 9.93 14.89 3.29
C ASN A 162 9.33 15.25 1.91
N LEU A 163 8.12 14.77 1.63
CA LEU A 163 7.43 14.97 0.35
C LEU A 163 7.27 16.46 -0.07
N ASP A 164 7.29 17.37 0.91
CA ASP A 164 7.17 18.81 0.73
C ASP A 164 8.51 19.55 0.61
N ALA A 165 9.65 18.85 0.67
CA ALA A 165 10.97 19.49 0.70
C ALA A 165 11.27 20.31 -0.57
N ASN A 166 10.70 19.92 -1.71
CA ASN A 166 10.80 20.67 -2.96
C ASN A 166 9.41 20.85 -3.59
N PRO A 167 8.73 21.99 -3.36
CA PRO A 167 7.39 22.24 -3.88
C PRO A 167 7.28 22.19 -5.41
N LEU A 168 8.38 22.44 -6.14
CA LEU A 168 8.38 22.42 -7.61
C LEU A 168 8.38 21.00 -8.20
N ASN A 169 8.88 20.03 -7.43
CA ASN A 169 8.96 18.62 -7.82
C ASN A 169 8.33 17.72 -6.75
N SER A 170 7.28 18.21 -6.07
CA SER A 170 6.63 17.43 -5.01
C SER A 170 5.84 16.27 -5.64
N PRO A 171 5.96 15.04 -5.11
CA PRO A 171 5.11 13.94 -5.54
C PRO A 171 3.69 14.04 -4.95
N LEU A 172 3.38 15.07 -4.15
CA LEU A 172 2.02 15.27 -3.65
C LEU A 172 1.08 15.68 -4.76
N MET A 173 0.07 14.86 -4.98
CA MET A 173 -1.00 15.07 -5.94
C MET A 173 -2.34 15.13 -5.25
N THR A 174 -3.34 15.67 -5.93
CA THR A 174 -4.72 15.65 -5.44
C THR A 174 -5.62 14.93 -6.43
N ARG A 175 -6.33 13.92 -5.94
CA ARG A 175 -7.34 13.22 -6.73
C ARG A 175 -8.72 13.78 -6.46
N THR A 176 -9.45 14.15 -7.50
CA THR A 176 -10.84 14.59 -7.37
C THR A 176 -11.76 13.40 -7.55
N GLU A 177 -12.56 13.08 -6.54
CA GLU A 177 -13.54 12.00 -6.60
C GLU A 177 -14.92 12.48 -6.13
N THR A 178 -15.96 11.82 -6.62
CA THR A 178 -17.33 12.10 -6.15
C THR A 178 -17.66 11.16 -5.01
N LEU A 179 -17.76 11.70 -3.80
CA LEU A 179 -18.17 10.90 -2.65
C LEU A 179 -19.68 10.65 -2.75
N ARG A 180 -20.08 9.38 -2.92
CA ARG A 180 -21.48 8.97 -2.88
C ARG A 180 -21.73 8.21 -1.58
N SER A 181 -22.38 8.85 -0.62
CA SER A 181 -22.84 8.19 0.61
C SER A 181 -24.37 8.20 0.64
N ARG A 182 -24.97 7.20 1.30
CA ARG A 182 -26.44 7.17 1.51
C ARG A 182 -26.96 8.40 2.28
N HIS A 183 -26.07 9.09 3.02
CA HIS A 183 -26.44 10.20 3.91
C HIS A 183 -25.88 11.56 3.47
N VAL A 184 -25.04 11.61 2.42
CA VAL A 184 -24.40 12.86 1.96
C VAL A 184 -24.71 13.05 0.47
N PRO A 185 -25.22 14.22 0.05
CA PRO A 185 -25.35 14.55 -1.37
C PRO A 185 -24.04 14.29 -2.12
N ALA A 186 -24.14 13.90 -3.39
CA ALA A 186 -22.96 13.64 -4.21
C ALA A 186 -22.15 14.95 -4.39
N GLU A 187 -21.07 15.08 -3.63
CA GLU A 187 -20.16 16.21 -3.66
C GLU A 187 -18.79 15.78 -4.19
N LYS A 188 -18.16 16.69 -4.93
CA LYS A 188 -16.78 16.49 -5.37
C LYS A 188 -15.86 16.81 -4.20
N MET A 189 -14.96 15.89 -3.89
CA MET A 189 -13.95 16.05 -2.87
C MET A 189 -12.57 15.86 -3.48
N MET A 190 -11.61 16.60 -2.93
CA MET A 190 -10.20 16.48 -3.23
C MET A 190 -9.55 15.61 -2.16
N PHE A 191 -8.92 14.52 -2.58
CA PHE A 191 -8.21 13.59 -1.70
C PHE A 191 -6.71 13.69 -1.94
N PRO A 192 -5.89 13.67 -0.86
CA PRO A 192 -4.45 13.64 -1.01
C PRO A 192 -4.00 12.34 -1.67
N GLY A 193 -2.94 12.42 -2.45
CA GLY A 193 -2.26 11.28 -3.05
C GLY A 193 -0.77 11.52 -3.18
N VAL A 194 -0.02 10.44 -3.30
CA VAL A 194 1.43 10.46 -3.54
C VAL A 194 1.70 9.76 -4.85
N LEU A 195 2.27 10.48 -5.81
CA LEU A 195 2.71 9.93 -7.08
C LEU A 195 4.00 9.12 -6.84
N LEU A 196 4.01 7.87 -7.30
CA LEU A 196 5.19 7.01 -7.26
C LEU A 196 6.14 7.37 -8.41
N PRO A 197 7.46 7.21 -8.23
CA PRO A 197 8.42 7.54 -9.28
C PRO A 197 8.14 6.72 -10.54
N SER A 198 8.19 7.39 -11.69
CA SER A 198 8.05 6.72 -12.98
C SER A 198 9.38 6.11 -13.42
N GLU A 199 9.30 4.92 -13.99
CA GLU A 199 10.44 4.32 -14.72
C GLU A 199 10.48 4.79 -16.18
N LYS A 200 9.45 5.50 -16.66
CA LYS A 200 9.31 5.97 -18.04
C LYS A 200 9.54 7.48 -18.12
N GLU A 201 10.33 7.92 -19.10
CA GLU A 201 10.60 9.36 -19.33
C GLU A 201 9.33 10.17 -19.70
N ASN A 202 8.31 9.52 -20.27
CA ASN A 202 7.03 10.13 -20.64
C ASN A 202 5.88 9.20 -20.23
N GLU A 203 5.52 9.22 -18.95
CA GLU A 203 4.35 8.52 -18.43
C GLU A 203 3.08 9.33 -18.70
N SER A 204 2.07 8.69 -19.30
CA SER A 204 0.77 9.34 -19.51
C SER A 204 -0.01 9.45 -18.20
N GLU A 205 -0.94 10.41 -18.08
CA GLU A 205 -1.82 10.53 -16.91
C GLU A 205 -2.55 9.22 -16.60
N ASP A 206 -2.91 8.46 -17.64
CA ASP A 206 -3.58 7.16 -17.51
C ASP A 206 -2.68 6.06 -16.91
N ASP A 207 -1.37 6.24 -17.01
CA ASP A 207 -0.32 5.32 -16.58
C ASP A 207 0.26 5.68 -15.20
N GLU A 208 -0.12 6.83 -14.63
CA GLU A 208 0.34 7.27 -13.30
C GLU A 208 0.10 6.23 -12.20
N PHE A 209 1.10 6.06 -11.34
CA PHE A 209 0.97 5.29 -10.10
C PHE A 209 0.70 6.23 -8.94
N LEU A 210 -0.55 6.66 -8.83
CA LEU A 210 -1.00 7.51 -7.74
C LEU A 210 -1.47 6.65 -6.54
N VAL A 211 -0.78 6.74 -5.40
CA VAL A 211 -1.22 6.14 -4.13
C VAL A 211 -2.13 7.11 -3.40
N TRP A 212 -3.39 6.74 -3.18
CA TRP A 212 -4.40 7.57 -2.53
C TRP A 212 -5.37 6.69 -1.72
N GLY A 213 -6.33 7.31 -1.03
CA GLY A 213 -7.43 6.60 -0.36
C GLY A 213 -6.99 5.57 0.68
N LEU A 214 -7.54 4.35 0.60
CA LEU A 214 -7.25 3.27 1.56
C LEU A 214 -5.77 2.83 1.50
N THR A 215 -5.19 2.71 0.31
CA THR A 215 -3.77 2.34 0.14
C THR A 215 -2.87 3.36 0.82
N LEU A 216 -3.12 4.65 0.63
CA LEU A 216 -2.38 5.72 1.32
C LEU A 216 -2.57 5.65 2.84
N SER A 217 -3.78 5.33 3.31
CA SER A 217 -4.06 5.19 4.75
C SER A 217 -3.31 4.00 5.38
N ILE A 218 -3.20 2.88 4.65
CA ILE A 218 -2.41 1.71 5.07
C ILE A 218 -0.92 2.06 5.09
N LEU A 219 -0.44 2.72 4.04
CA LEU A 219 0.95 3.16 3.93
C LEU A 219 1.32 4.13 5.06
N ASP A 220 0.52 5.16 5.30
CA ASP A 220 0.73 6.14 6.37
C ASP A 220 0.83 5.46 7.74
N LYS A 221 -0.08 4.51 8.01
CA LYS A 221 -0.04 3.70 9.24
C LYS A 221 1.24 2.87 9.35
N PHE A 222 1.66 2.21 8.28
CA PHE A 222 2.92 1.45 8.25
C PHE A 222 4.13 2.36 8.53
N LEU A 223 4.21 3.51 7.86
CA LEU A 223 5.29 4.47 8.02
C LEU A 223 5.30 5.03 9.46
N TYR A 224 4.13 5.43 9.99
CA TYR A 224 3.98 5.87 11.37
C TYR A 224 4.48 4.83 12.38
N VAL A 225 4.01 3.58 12.28
CA VAL A 225 4.41 2.50 13.20
C VAL A 225 5.91 2.24 13.15
N THR A 226 6.50 2.35 11.96
CA THR A 226 7.93 2.13 11.73
C THR A 226 8.79 3.37 12.00
N ASN A 227 8.21 4.46 12.54
CA ASN A 227 8.89 5.74 12.77
C ASN A 227 9.53 6.35 11.50
N ILE A 228 8.88 6.16 10.35
CA ILE A 228 9.20 6.83 9.10
C ILE A 228 8.15 7.94 8.94
N ASN A 229 8.56 9.21 9.03
CA ASN A 229 7.60 10.31 9.00
C ASN A 229 7.14 10.59 7.57
N LEU A 230 5.89 10.24 7.27
CA LEU A 230 5.19 10.75 6.11
C LEU A 230 4.81 12.21 6.38
N THR A 231 5.28 13.15 5.55
CA THR A 231 4.88 14.55 5.65
C THR A 231 3.68 14.79 4.74
N LEU A 232 2.46 14.56 5.24
CA LEU A 232 1.22 14.97 4.56
C LEU A 232 0.66 16.19 5.30
N ASN A 233 0.85 17.39 4.73
CA ASN A 233 0.24 18.61 5.26
C ASN A 233 -1.19 18.85 4.74
N CYS A 234 -1.79 17.89 4.02
CA CYS A 234 -3.07 18.05 3.35
C CYS A 234 -4.13 17.04 3.82
N LEU A 235 -5.16 17.53 4.51
CA LEU A 235 -6.40 16.80 4.74
C LEU A 235 -7.30 16.87 3.49
N PRO A 236 -8.25 15.94 3.29
CA PRO A 236 -9.24 16.05 2.21
C PRO A 236 -9.97 17.40 2.25
N ILE A 237 -10.16 18.03 1.08
CA ILE A 237 -10.80 19.34 0.95
C ILE A 237 -12.11 19.19 0.18
N TRP A 238 -13.19 19.76 0.71
CA TRP A 238 -14.49 19.80 0.05
C TRP A 238 -14.49 20.85 -1.06
N LEU A 239 -14.82 20.45 -2.30
CA LEU A 239 -15.06 21.40 -3.39
C LEU A 239 -16.53 21.84 -3.33
N HIS A 240 -16.80 22.95 -2.64
CA HIS A 240 -18.11 23.59 -2.74
C HIS A 240 -18.39 23.96 -4.20
N ARG A 241 -19.57 23.59 -4.72
CA ARG A 241 -20.07 24.17 -5.97
C ARG A 241 -20.23 25.68 -5.77
N SER A 242 -19.28 26.46 -6.26
CA SER A 242 -19.59 27.83 -6.66
C SER A 242 -20.59 27.71 -7.81
N ASN A 243 -21.80 28.23 -7.63
CA ASN A 243 -22.78 28.31 -8.72
C ASN A 243 -22.14 29.04 -9.91
N LEU A 244 -21.91 28.31 -11.00
CA LEU A 244 -21.79 28.84 -12.36
C LEU A 244 -23.07 28.47 -13.11
#